data_AF-A0A8J3WDZ2-F1
#
_entry.id   AF-A0A8J3WDZ2-F1
#
_cell.length_a   1.000
_cell.length_b   1.000
_cell.length_c   1.000
_cell.angle_alpha   90.00
_cell.angle_beta   90.00
_cell.angle_gamma   90.00
#
_symmetry.space_group_name_H-M   'P 1'
#
loop_
_entity.id
_entity.type
_entity.pdbx_description
1 polymer ?
#
loop_
_entity_poly.entity_id
_entity_poly.type
_entity_poly.pdbx_seq_one_letter_code
_entity_poly.pdbx_strand_id
1 'polypeptide(L)'
;MPGDSPAAPAGRASRSRERFRPRRAAWFQWAAASVLALFPLIPPWVLEQVFSSLDRYDRYPRRYEDFLELDMCAGSQALEDHGWVVGVLYEVPVFWFGALPFVVVSFAAWLAGNRLGRPGIGRVVTRISVALVGLVFLFPLPAIWLDTMTGPHCRQALGGSSVIALTFTTYLITGVCLVLMLRAVRPPHARRSGAARVALCLSLVPPMLLLPVSDAATGRISGSEVCSTAEGFPIDGLGELEGEARFLCAVRGGPWGQGSIRAFEDMPDEQVLAYGRHLCAAAVRAGGDANEREPYEEVGLEHSTDLAEGLRAICPQVVAVEKAEAERERLAEERKQAALEAKCAAYPPHRPSIRPVRRAAGAVHTDYNALVALEDEDFEMIEASPLLVKGLVGAEPGIVQVTVANEFATVCVTAEAYDRRPPLERRGWDTVREIPYRSTRGNLAFVDFYGGRRLVNLTVAGKGGYRVRVHVRGSEEAWKNGEDAVEQFLIMVYPGNRR
;
A
#
# COMPACT_ATOMS: atom_id res chain seq x y z
N MET A 1 -75.78 -77.34 -6.75
CA MET A 1 -75.79 -76.52 -5.52
C MET A 1 -76.22 -77.39 -4.36
N PRO A 2 -75.82 -77.14 -3.10
CA PRO A 2 -74.68 -76.41 -2.51
C PRO A 2 -73.79 -77.40 -1.70
N GLY A 3 -72.71 -77.06 -0.97
CA GLY A 3 -72.31 -75.80 -0.36
C GLY A 3 -70.86 -75.82 0.14
N ASP A 4 -70.32 -74.61 0.21
CA ASP A 4 -68.98 -74.24 0.65
C ASP A 4 -68.76 -74.49 2.15
N SER A 5 -67.52 -74.85 2.51
CA SER A 5 -66.94 -74.52 3.82
C SER A 5 -65.43 -74.25 3.66
N PRO A 6 -64.95 -73.07 4.08
CA PRO A 6 -63.56 -72.67 3.88
C PRO A 6 -62.65 -73.34 4.92
N ALA A 7 -61.53 -73.87 4.44
CA ALA A 7 -60.44 -74.35 5.28
C ALA A 7 -59.83 -73.19 6.09
N ALA A 8 -59.80 -73.35 7.41
CA ALA A 8 -59.14 -72.43 8.34
C ALA A 8 -57.62 -72.41 8.11
N PRO A 9 -56.97 -71.24 7.99
CA PRO A 9 -55.52 -71.16 7.96
C PRO A 9 -54.96 -71.39 9.37
N ALA A 10 -54.27 -72.51 9.53
CA ALA A 10 -53.51 -72.87 10.70
C ALA A 10 -52.39 -71.86 11.00
N GLY A 11 -52.25 -71.52 12.27
CA GLY A 11 -50.98 -71.18 12.89
C GLY A 11 -50.31 -69.90 12.40
N ARG A 12 -50.85 -68.73 12.78
CA ARG A 12 -50.07 -67.49 12.84
C ARG A 12 -49.00 -67.66 13.93
N ALA A 13 -47.87 -68.25 13.53
CA ALA A 13 -46.68 -68.42 14.35
C ALA A 13 -46.40 -67.11 15.09
N SER A 14 -46.35 -67.20 16.42
CA SER A 14 -45.80 -66.17 17.28
C SER A 14 -44.34 -65.99 16.86
N ARG A 15 -44.11 -65.09 15.89
CA ARG A 15 -42.78 -64.55 15.61
C ARG A 15 -42.32 -63.91 16.89
N SER A 16 -41.57 -64.70 17.66
CA SER A 16 -40.88 -64.26 18.85
C SER A 16 -40.24 -62.92 18.49
N ARG A 17 -40.52 -61.90 19.31
CA ARG A 17 -39.82 -60.62 19.24
C ARG A 17 -38.35 -60.92 19.54
N GLU A 18 -37.60 -61.31 18.51
CA GLU A 18 -36.14 -61.36 18.57
C GLU A 18 -35.72 -59.98 19.06
N ARG A 19 -35.21 -59.94 20.30
CA ARG A 19 -34.83 -58.69 20.93
C ARG A 19 -33.80 -58.04 20.03
N PHE A 20 -34.14 -56.86 19.50
CA PHE A 20 -33.24 -56.04 18.71
C PHE A 20 -31.91 -55.87 19.45
N ARG A 21 -30.88 -56.56 18.99
CA ARG A 21 -29.50 -56.37 19.44
C ARG A 21 -28.77 -55.57 18.36
N PRO A 22 -28.65 -54.24 18.51
CA PRO A 22 -27.92 -53.43 17.55
C PRO A 22 -26.47 -53.93 17.44
N ARG A 23 -25.93 -53.93 16.22
CA ARG A 23 -24.52 -54.30 15.98
C ARG A 23 -23.63 -53.28 16.69
N ARG A 24 -22.64 -53.74 17.47
CA ARG A 24 -21.65 -52.86 18.12
C ARG A 24 -21.03 -51.86 17.13
N ALA A 25 -20.78 -52.30 15.88
CA ALA A 25 -20.26 -51.45 14.81
C ALA A 25 -21.15 -50.23 14.46
N ALA A 26 -22.48 -50.35 14.53
CA ALA A 26 -23.37 -49.22 14.23
C ALA A 26 -23.31 -48.16 15.33
N TRP A 27 -23.16 -48.57 16.59
CA TRP A 27 -22.95 -47.65 17.71
C TRP A 27 -21.64 -46.86 17.58
N PHE A 28 -20.55 -47.54 17.22
CA PHE A 28 -19.28 -46.86 16.96
C PHE A 28 -19.37 -45.86 15.79
N GLN A 29 -20.09 -46.20 14.72
CA GLN A 29 -20.29 -45.31 13.58
C GLN A 29 -21.07 -44.05 13.96
N TRP A 30 -22.13 -44.18 14.76
CA TRP A 30 -22.87 -43.03 15.27
C TRP A 30 -22.04 -42.17 16.22
N ALA A 31 -21.30 -42.79 17.15
CA ALA A 31 -20.42 -42.06 18.05
C ALA A 31 -19.33 -41.28 17.29
N ALA A 32 -18.68 -41.91 16.30
CA ALA A 32 -17.68 -41.25 15.46
C ALA A 32 -18.28 -40.13 14.60
N ALA A 33 -19.46 -40.33 14.02
CA ALA A 33 -20.17 -39.28 13.28
C ALA A 33 -20.51 -38.08 14.18
N SER A 34 -20.95 -38.31 15.42
CA SER A 34 -21.23 -37.24 16.38
C SER A 34 -19.98 -36.44 16.74
N VAL A 35 -18.83 -37.09 16.96
CA VAL A 35 -17.57 -36.41 17.25
C VAL A 35 -17.10 -35.57 16.06
N LEU A 36 -17.15 -36.12 14.85
CA LEU A 36 -16.75 -35.39 13.64
C LEU A 36 -17.69 -34.22 13.33
N ALA A 37 -18.98 -34.34 13.65
CA ALA A 37 -19.95 -33.27 13.47
C ALA A 37 -19.74 -32.07 14.40
N LEU A 38 -18.94 -32.22 15.47
CA LEU A 38 -18.54 -31.11 16.36
C LEU A 38 -17.36 -30.30 15.80
N PHE A 39 -16.61 -30.83 14.83
CA PHE A 39 -15.41 -30.17 14.31
C PHE A 39 -15.67 -28.76 13.75
N PRO A 40 -16.77 -28.50 12.98
CA PRO A 40 -17.08 -27.15 12.51
C PRO A 40 -17.45 -26.17 13.64
N LEU A 41 -17.70 -26.65 14.86
CA LEU A 41 -17.99 -25.83 16.03
C LEU A 41 -16.73 -25.44 16.81
N ILE A 42 -15.57 -25.98 16.44
CA ILE A 42 -14.31 -25.46 16.93
C ILE A 42 -14.21 -24.03 16.40
N PRO A 43 -14.16 -23.02 17.28
CA PRO A 43 -14.17 -21.64 16.84
C PRO A 43 -13.03 -21.37 15.84
N PRO A 44 -13.25 -20.54 14.81
CA PRO A 44 -12.22 -20.21 13.83
C PRO A 44 -10.91 -19.76 14.49
N TRP A 45 -10.98 -18.99 15.59
CA TRP A 45 -9.80 -18.53 16.34
C TRP A 45 -9.00 -19.65 17.01
N VAL A 46 -9.62 -20.79 17.37
CA VAL A 46 -8.91 -21.95 17.93
C VAL A 46 -8.15 -22.67 16.82
N LEU A 47 -8.78 -22.82 15.65
CA LEU A 47 -8.12 -23.38 14.46
C LEU A 47 -6.98 -22.45 14.01
N GLU A 48 -7.24 -21.15 13.97
CA GLU A 48 -6.25 -20.13 13.67
C GLU A 48 -5.09 -20.14 14.67
N GLN A 49 -5.31 -20.28 15.98
CA GLN A 49 -4.22 -20.44 16.96
C GLN A 49 -3.41 -21.73 16.76
N VAL A 50 -4.07 -22.84 16.44
CA VAL A 50 -3.38 -24.12 16.21
C VAL A 50 -2.55 -24.06 14.92
N PHE A 51 -3.07 -23.46 13.85
CA PHE A 51 -2.36 -23.36 12.57
C PHE A 51 -1.34 -22.20 12.54
N SER A 52 -1.61 -21.06 13.16
CA SER A 52 -0.62 -19.97 13.33
C SER A 52 0.54 -20.36 14.23
N SER A 53 0.36 -21.34 15.13
CA SER A 53 1.50 -21.91 15.87
C SER A 53 2.42 -22.77 15.00
N LEU A 54 1.90 -23.30 13.88
CA LEU A 54 2.66 -24.05 12.88
C LEU A 54 3.22 -23.15 11.78
N ASP A 55 2.58 -22.01 11.52
CA ASP A 55 2.98 -21.04 10.50
C ASP A 55 3.39 -19.73 11.18
N ARG A 56 4.69 -19.59 11.45
CA ARG A 56 5.27 -18.49 12.24
C ARG A 56 5.25 -17.14 11.51
N TYR A 57 4.47 -16.98 10.44
CA TYR A 57 4.70 -15.93 9.44
C TYR A 57 3.68 -14.79 9.36
N ASP A 58 2.43 -14.91 9.81
CA ASP A 58 1.47 -13.82 9.58
C ASP A 58 1.12 -13.01 10.83
N ARG A 59 1.84 -11.88 10.97
CA ARG A 59 1.50 -10.77 11.85
C ARG A 59 1.17 -9.53 11.02
N TYR A 60 0.33 -9.65 9.99
CA TYR A 60 -0.28 -8.50 9.32
C TYR A 60 -1.79 -8.44 9.60
N PRO A 61 -2.29 -7.33 10.17
CA PRO A 61 -3.73 -7.12 10.27
C PRO A 61 -4.29 -6.91 8.85
N ARG A 62 -5.09 -7.87 8.36
CA ARG A 62 -5.82 -7.75 7.09
C ARG A 62 -6.61 -6.44 7.08
N ARG A 63 -6.39 -5.60 6.06
CA ARG A 63 -7.26 -4.44 5.84
C ARG A 63 -8.59 -4.91 5.26
N TYR A 64 -9.64 -4.17 5.58
CA TYR A 64 -10.99 -4.36 5.05
C TYR A 64 -11.06 -4.17 3.52
N GLU A 65 -10.03 -3.56 2.91
CA GLU A 65 -9.93 -3.28 1.47
C GLU A 65 -9.73 -4.57 0.64
N ASP A 66 -9.10 -5.62 1.18
CA ASP A 66 -8.87 -6.88 0.46
C ASP A 66 -10.16 -7.68 0.21
N PHE A 67 -11.25 -7.38 0.94
CA PHE A 67 -12.55 -8.01 0.70
C PHE A 67 -13.24 -7.53 -0.58
N LEU A 68 -12.87 -6.34 -1.10
CA LEU A 68 -13.47 -5.78 -2.33
C LEU A 68 -12.88 -6.35 -3.62
N GLU A 69 -11.72 -7.02 -3.56
CA GLU A 69 -11.08 -7.64 -4.74
C GLU A 69 -11.58 -9.07 -5.04
N LEU A 70 -12.43 -9.65 -4.18
CA LEU A 70 -13.02 -10.97 -4.40
C LEU A 70 -14.02 -11.01 -5.58
N ASP A 71 -14.49 -9.86 -6.04
CA ASP A 71 -15.41 -9.71 -7.19
C ASP A 71 -14.79 -10.15 -8.52
N MET A 72 -13.47 -10.37 -8.57
CA MET A 72 -12.76 -10.84 -9.77
C MET A 72 -12.66 -12.36 -9.90
N CYS A 73 -13.09 -13.12 -8.88
CA CYS A 73 -12.96 -14.57 -8.86
C CYS A 73 -14.29 -15.25 -9.23
N ALA A 74 -14.29 -16.00 -10.33
CA ALA A 74 -15.50 -16.56 -10.94
C ALA A 74 -16.29 -17.52 -10.03
N GLY A 75 -15.60 -18.27 -9.17
CA GLY A 75 -16.19 -19.13 -8.16
C GLY A 75 -16.85 -18.33 -7.03
N SER A 76 -16.15 -17.33 -6.51
CA SER A 76 -16.67 -16.39 -5.50
C SER A 76 -17.92 -15.68 -6.02
N GLN A 77 -17.87 -15.17 -7.24
CA GLN A 77 -19.00 -14.53 -7.91
C GLN A 77 -20.18 -15.51 -8.07
N ALA A 78 -19.92 -16.75 -8.51
CA ALA A 78 -20.97 -17.77 -8.60
C ALA A 78 -21.56 -18.14 -7.22
N LEU A 79 -20.74 -18.10 -6.17
CA LEU A 79 -21.20 -18.32 -4.79
C LEU A 79 -22.00 -17.13 -4.29
N GLU A 80 -21.71 -15.90 -4.70
CA GLU A 80 -22.50 -14.71 -4.35
C GLU A 80 -23.86 -14.72 -5.06
N ASP A 81 -23.87 -14.92 -6.38
CA ASP A 81 -25.07 -14.97 -7.22
C ASP A 81 -26.06 -16.07 -6.77
N HIS A 82 -25.55 -17.16 -6.22
CA HIS A 82 -26.34 -18.30 -5.75
C HIS A 82 -26.32 -18.47 -4.23
N GLY A 83 -25.63 -17.58 -3.51
CA GLY A 83 -25.38 -17.67 -2.08
C GLY A 83 -26.61 -17.48 -1.24
N TRP A 84 -27.63 -16.83 -1.78
CA TRP A 84 -28.92 -16.65 -1.11
C TRP A 84 -29.57 -17.99 -0.71
N VAL A 85 -29.38 -19.07 -1.49
CA VAL A 85 -29.90 -20.42 -1.13
C VAL A 85 -29.23 -20.93 0.14
N VAL A 86 -27.92 -20.71 0.23
CA VAL A 86 -27.10 -21.12 1.36
C VAL A 86 -27.35 -20.21 2.57
N GLY A 87 -27.48 -18.90 2.36
CA GLY A 87 -27.80 -17.90 3.38
C GLY A 87 -29.14 -18.18 4.05
N VAL A 88 -30.19 -18.46 3.29
CA VAL A 88 -31.51 -18.84 3.83
C VAL A 88 -31.43 -20.11 4.69
N LEU A 89 -30.56 -21.06 4.32
CA LEU A 89 -30.35 -22.28 5.11
C LEU A 89 -29.53 -22.01 6.38
N TYR A 90 -28.53 -21.12 6.33
CA TYR A 90 -27.76 -20.72 7.51
C TYR A 90 -28.57 -19.93 8.53
N GLU A 91 -29.64 -19.24 8.13
CA GLU A 91 -30.57 -18.58 9.06
C GLU A 91 -31.40 -19.57 9.90
N VAL A 92 -31.47 -20.84 9.50
CA VAL A 92 -32.18 -21.86 10.28
C VAL A 92 -31.28 -22.34 11.43
N PRO A 93 -31.69 -22.19 12.71
CA PRO A 93 -30.84 -22.48 13.88
C PRO A 93 -30.27 -23.91 13.93
N VAL A 94 -30.88 -24.85 13.20
CA VAL A 94 -30.42 -26.23 13.09
C VAL A 94 -29.04 -26.35 12.41
N PHE A 95 -28.66 -25.39 11.56
CA PHE A 95 -27.37 -25.40 10.86
C PHE A 95 -26.26 -24.67 11.62
N TRP A 96 -26.60 -23.87 12.64
CA TRP A 96 -25.61 -23.18 13.50
C TRP A 96 -24.72 -24.15 14.27
N PHE A 97 -25.23 -25.37 14.51
CA PHE A 97 -24.52 -26.44 15.21
C PHE A 97 -23.85 -27.43 14.24
N GLY A 98 -23.58 -27.02 13.00
CA GLY A 98 -22.98 -27.87 11.98
C GLY A 98 -23.89 -29.04 11.60
N ALA A 99 -23.29 -30.22 11.44
CA ALA A 99 -24.03 -31.45 11.14
C ALA A 99 -24.65 -32.14 12.38
N LEU A 100 -24.37 -31.64 13.60
CA LEU A 100 -24.68 -32.37 14.84
C LEU A 100 -26.18 -32.63 15.04
N PRO A 101 -27.10 -31.65 14.88
CA PRO A 101 -28.52 -31.91 15.09
C PRO A 101 -29.06 -32.96 14.12
N PHE A 102 -28.56 -32.98 12.88
CA PHE A 102 -28.92 -33.97 11.87
C PHE A 102 -28.41 -35.37 12.23
N VAL A 103 -27.20 -35.49 12.79
CA VAL A 103 -26.68 -36.76 13.32
C VAL A 103 -27.57 -37.27 14.46
N VAL A 104 -27.92 -36.41 15.41
CA VAL A 104 -28.75 -36.78 16.58
C VAL A 104 -30.16 -37.21 16.16
N VAL A 105 -30.82 -36.45 15.28
CA VAL A 105 -32.16 -36.79 14.76
C VAL A 105 -32.13 -38.10 13.97
N SER A 106 -31.12 -38.28 13.12
CA SER A 106 -30.95 -39.51 12.34
C SER A 106 -30.69 -40.72 13.22
N PHE A 107 -29.86 -40.55 14.27
CA PHE A 107 -29.59 -41.58 15.25
C PHE A 107 -30.85 -41.97 16.05
N ALA A 108 -31.61 -40.97 16.53
CA ALA A 108 -32.86 -41.19 17.24
C ALA A 108 -33.91 -41.90 16.37
N ALA A 109 -34.06 -41.47 15.12
CA ALA A 109 -34.97 -42.10 14.14
C ALA A 109 -34.54 -43.53 13.80
N TRP A 110 -33.23 -43.79 13.70
CA TRP A 110 -32.69 -45.14 13.54
C TRP A 110 -32.98 -46.02 14.76
N LEU A 111 -32.75 -45.52 15.97
CA LEU A 111 -32.98 -46.26 17.21
C LEU A 111 -34.47 -46.57 17.41
N ALA A 112 -35.34 -45.57 17.25
CA ALA A 112 -36.78 -45.70 17.35
C ALA A 112 -37.35 -46.62 16.27
N GLY A 113 -36.94 -46.43 15.01
CA GLY A 113 -37.36 -47.26 13.89
C GLY A 113 -37.00 -48.74 14.10
N ASN A 114 -35.83 -49.02 14.65
CA ASN A 114 -35.44 -50.40 14.98
C ASN A 114 -36.25 -50.99 16.16
N ARG A 115 -36.50 -50.21 17.22
CA ARG A 115 -37.31 -50.67 18.37
C ARG A 115 -38.77 -50.93 17.99
N LEU A 116 -39.31 -50.15 17.06
CA LEU A 116 -40.67 -50.28 16.54
C LEU A 116 -40.81 -51.32 15.42
N GLY A 117 -39.72 -52.00 15.04
CA GLY A 117 -39.72 -52.95 13.93
C GLY A 117 -39.93 -52.31 12.54
N ARG A 118 -39.69 -51.00 12.43
CA ARG A 118 -39.80 -50.20 11.19
C ARG A 118 -38.44 -49.56 10.82
N PRO A 119 -37.42 -50.35 10.46
CA PRO A 119 -36.08 -49.84 10.12
C PRO A 119 -36.07 -48.99 8.83
N GLY A 120 -37.17 -48.96 8.07
CA GLY A 120 -37.34 -48.05 6.93
C GLY A 120 -37.29 -46.58 7.34
N ILE A 121 -37.89 -46.22 8.49
CA ILE A 121 -38.02 -44.83 8.93
C ILE A 121 -36.63 -44.22 9.18
N GLY A 122 -35.79 -44.89 9.98
CA GLY A 122 -34.43 -44.42 10.26
C GLY A 122 -33.56 -44.26 9.01
N ARG A 123 -33.74 -45.14 8.00
CA ARG A 123 -33.01 -45.04 6.72
C ARG A 123 -33.44 -43.83 5.90
N VAL A 124 -34.74 -43.57 5.82
CA VAL A 124 -35.27 -42.41 5.06
C VAL A 124 -34.83 -41.12 5.72
N VAL A 125 -35.02 -41.00 7.04
CA VAL A 125 -34.60 -39.80 7.81
C VAL A 125 -33.11 -39.55 7.64
N THR A 126 -32.27 -40.58 7.82
CA THR A 126 -30.81 -40.42 7.68
C THR A 126 -30.39 -40.00 6.27
N ARG A 127 -31.04 -40.53 5.22
CA ARG A 127 -30.72 -40.13 3.84
C ARG A 127 -31.10 -38.69 3.55
N ILE A 128 -32.26 -38.25 4.06
CA ILE A 128 -32.69 -36.85 3.94
C ILE A 128 -31.71 -35.94 4.68
N SER A 129 -31.36 -36.29 5.92
CA SER A 129 -30.39 -35.55 6.72
C SER A 129 -29.02 -35.47 6.02
N VAL A 130 -28.53 -36.58 5.46
CA VAL A 130 -27.26 -36.60 4.71
C VAL A 130 -27.33 -35.75 3.44
N ALA A 131 -28.45 -35.78 2.71
CA ALA A 131 -28.63 -34.95 1.52
C ALA A 131 -28.67 -33.46 1.88
N LEU A 132 -29.36 -33.07 2.95
CA LEU A 132 -29.44 -31.68 3.41
C LEU A 132 -28.09 -31.16 3.91
N VAL A 133 -27.39 -31.93 4.75
CA VAL A 133 -26.05 -31.54 5.23
C VAL A 133 -25.05 -31.51 4.08
N GLY A 134 -25.10 -32.48 3.15
CA GLY A 134 -24.26 -32.47 1.97
C GLY A 134 -24.53 -31.26 1.07
N LEU A 135 -25.80 -30.91 0.85
CA LEU A 135 -26.16 -29.74 0.07
C LEU A 135 -25.64 -28.45 0.71
N VAL A 136 -25.80 -28.25 2.02
CA VAL A 136 -25.35 -27.00 2.67
C VAL A 136 -23.84 -26.92 2.77
N PHE A 137 -23.20 -27.97 3.25
CA PHE A 137 -21.79 -27.93 3.59
C PHE A 137 -20.86 -28.35 2.45
N LEU A 138 -21.33 -28.96 1.36
CA LEU A 138 -20.46 -29.28 0.21
C LEU A 138 -20.76 -28.40 -1.01
N PHE A 139 -21.77 -27.53 -0.97
CA PHE A 139 -22.11 -26.65 -2.08
C PHE A 139 -21.04 -25.59 -2.42
N PRO A 140 -20.34 -24.98 -1.45
CA PRO A 140 -19.31 -23.98 -1.79
C PRO A 140 -18.02 -24.59 -2.39
N LEU A 141 -17.82 -25.91 -2.28
CA LEU A 141 -16.61 -26.58 -2.73
C LEU A 141 -16.26 -26.34 -4.20
N PRO A 142 -17.18 -26.50 -5.18
CA PRO A 142 -16.85 -26.34 -6.58
C PRO A 142 -16.45 -24.90 -6.92
N ALA A 143 -17.06 -23.91 -6.26
CA ALA A 143 -16.73 -22.50 -6.41
C ALA A 143 -15.31 -22.21 -5.91
N ILE A 144 -14.98 -22.64 -4.69
CA ILE A 144 -13.63 -22.47 -4.12
C ILE A 144 -12.60 -23.23 -4.97
N TRP A 145 -12.94 -24.43 -5.44
CA TRP A 145 -12.09 -25.18 -6.37
C TRP A 145 -11.82 -24.42 -7.66
N LEU A 146 -12.88 -23.87 -8.27
CA LEU A 146 -12.78 -23.11 -9.50
C LEU A 146 -11.82 -21.93 -9.30
N ASP A 147 -11.96 -21.16 -8.23
CA ASP A 147 -11.09 -20.03 -7.92
C ASP A 147 -9.63 -20.42 -7.69
N THR A 148 -9.38 -21.54 -7.00
CA THR A 148 -8.01 -22.02 -6.80
C THR A 148 -7.34 -22.54 -8.07
N MET A 149 -8.13 -22.91 -9.08
CA MET A 149 -7.66 -23.39 -10.39
C MET A 149 -7.53 -22.29 -11.43
N THR A 150 -8.36 -21.24 -11.38
CA THR A 150 -8.42 -20.20 -12.42
C THR A 150 -7.31 -19.16 -12.32
N GLY A 151 -6.67 -18.97 -11.16
CA GLY A 151 -5.47 -18.14 -11.07
C GLY A 151 -4.82 -18.04 -9.68
N PRO A 152 -3.51 -17.74 -9.61
CA PRO A 152 -2.78 -17.56 -8.35
C PRO A 152 -3.31 -16.38 -7.51
N HIS A 153 -3.82 -15.32 -8.16
CA HIS A 153 -4.42 -14.17 -7.46
C HIS A 153 -5.66 -14.58 -6.63
N CYS A 154 -6.55 -15.41 -7.17
CA CYS A 154 -7.71 -15.89 -6.43
C CYS A 154 -7.31 -16.82 -5.27
N ARG A 155 -6.23 -17.60 -5.45
CA ARG A 155 -5.66 -18.44 -4.39
C ARG A 155 -5.12 -17.61 -3.22
N GLN A 156 -4.41 -16.53 -3.51
CA GLN A 156 -3.91 -15.60 -2.48
C GLN A 156 -5.05 -14.84 -1.81
N ALA A 157 -6.02 -14.32 -2.57
CA ALA A 157 -7.19 -13.61 -2.04
C ALA A 157 -8.03 -14.49 -1.08
N LEU A 158 -8.11 -15.79 -1.32
CA LEU A 158 -8.77 -16.76 -0.43
C LEU A 158 -7.96 -17.06 0.86
N GLY A 159 -6.85 -16.37 1.11
CA GLY A 159 -6.01 -16.52 2.31
C GLY A 159 -4.92 -17.58 2.18
N GLY A 160 -4.48 -17.88 0.95
CA GLY A 160 -3.34 -18.74 0.68
C GLY A 160 -3.55 -20.22 1.03
N SER A 161 -2.43 -20.95 1.15
CA SER A 161 -2.42 -22.41 1.31
C SER A 161 -3.05 -22.88 2.64
N SER A 162 -2.96 -22.07 3.69
CA SER A 162 -3.47 -22.38 5.04
C SER A 162 -5.00 -22.37 5.10
N VAL A 163 -5.65 -21.35 4.55
CA VAL A 163 -7.11 -21.25 4.48
C VAL A 163 -7.69 -22.31 3.54
N ILE A 164 -7.01 -22.58 2.44
CA ILE A 164 -7.36 -23.66 1.52
C ILE A 164 -7.29 -25.01 2.25
N ALA A 165 -6.20 -25.30 2.95
CA ALA A 165 -6.04 -26.53 3.72
C ALA A 165 -7.13 -26.69 4.81
N LEU A 166 -7.47 -25.61 5.51
CA LEU A 166 -8.54 -25.60 6.52
C LEU A 166 -9.91 -25.91 5.91
N THR A 167 -10.17 -25.30 4.76
CA THR A 167 -11.40 -25.46 3.99
C THR A 167 -11.54 -26.91 3.51
N PHE A 168 -10.50 -27.47 2.89
CA PHE A 168 -10.44 -28.88 2.50
C PHE A 168 -10.58 -29.85 3.67
N THR A 169 -9.96 -29.55 4.80
CA THR A 169 -10.05 -30.36 6.02
C THR A 169 -11.48 -30.42 6.54
N THR A 170 -12.16 -29.26 6.59
CA THR A 170 -13.55 -29.15 7.04
C THR A 170 -14.50 -29.95 6.14
N TYR A 171 -14.29 -29.89 4.83
CA TYR A 171 -15.08 -30.66 3.87
C TYR A 171 -14.81 -32.16 3.92
N LEU A 172 -13.56 -32.56 4.08
CA LEU A 172 -13.19 -33.98 4.22
C LEU A 172 -13.82 -34.59 5.48
N ILE A 173 -13.76 -33.87 6.61
CA ILE A 173 -14.39 -34.29 7.87
C ILE A 173 -15.91 -34.43 7.71
N THR A 174 -16.55 -33.45 7.05
CA THR A 174 -17.99 -33.49 6.75
C THR A 174 -18.33 -34.70 5.88
N GLY A 175 -17.58 -34.94 4.80
CA GLY A 175 -17.77 -36.09 3.93
C GLY A 175 -17.65 -37.43 4.67
N VAL A 176 -16.66 -37.58 5.55
CA VAL A 176 -16.49 -38.77 6.38
C VAL A 176 -17.69 -38.96 7.32
N CYS A 177 -18.17 -37.89 7.96
CA CYS A 177 -19.35 -37.92 8.81
C CYS A 177 -20.59 -38.44 8.07
N LEU A 178 -20.88 -37.91 6.87
CA LEU A 178 -22.00 -38.34 6.02
C LEU A 178 -21.91 -39.82 5.64
N VAL A 179 -20.71 -40.29 5.28
CA VAL A 179 -20.48 -41.71 4.96
C VAL A 179 -20.73 -42.61 6.19
N LEU A 180 -20.30 -42.19 7.38
CA LEU A 180 -20.53 -42.95 8.62
C LEU A 180 -22.02 -43.08 8.93
N MET A 181 -22.79 -41.99 8.80
CA MET A 181 -24.26 -42.00 8.96
C MET A 181 -24.93 -42.98 7.99
N LEU A 182 -24.59 -42.93 6.70
CA LEU A 182 -25.14 -43.84 5.69
C LEU A 182 -24.77 -45.31 5.95
N ARG A 183 -23.56 -45.57 6.46
CA ARG A 183 -23.13 -46.92 6.83
C ARG A 183 -23.86 -47.45 8.06
N ALA A 184 -24.15 -46.60 9.05
CA ALA A 184 -24.82 -46.99 10.28
C ALA A 184 -26.26 -47.47 10.06
N VAL A 185 -26.93 -46.95 9.03
CA VAL A 185 -28.32 -47.34 8.68
C VAL A 185 -28.42 -48.44 7.63
N ARG A 186 -27.31 -48.98 7.14
CA ARG A 186 -27.31 -49.99 6.07
C ARG A 186 -27.84 -51.35 6.57
N PRO A 187 -28.78 -52.00 5.85
CA PRO A 187 -29.32 -53.29 6.28
C PRO A 187 -28.25 -54.40 6.21
N PRO A 188 -28.29 -55.38 7.13
CA PRO A 188 -27.24 -56.38 7.31
C PRO A 188 -27.01 -57.30 6.11
N HIS A 189 -28.00 -57.43 5.22
CA HIS A 189 -27.95 -58.33 4.05
C HIS A 189 -27.70 -57.63 2.70
N ALA A 190 -27.47 -56.32 2.68
CA ALA A 190 -27.10 -55.65 1.44
C ALA A 190 -25.67 -56.07 1.05
N ARG A 191 -25.55 -57.00 0.08
CA ARG A 191 -24.27 -57.38 -0.53
C ARG A 191 -23.47 -56.12 -0.88
N ARG A 192 -22.17 -56.12 -0.53
CA ARG A 192 -21.24 -55.03 -0.85
C ARG A 192 -21.07 -54.96 -2.37
N SER A 193 -21.83 -54.12 -3.06
CA SER A 193 -21.55 -53.82 -4.46
C SER A 193 -20.19 -53.12 -4.56
N GLY A 194 -19.33 -53.58 -5.48
CA GLY A 194 -18.01 -52.98 -5.73
C GLY A 194 -18.08 -51.47 -6.03
N ALA A 195 -19.20 -51.03 -6.62
CA ALA A 195 -19.51 -49.63 -6.88
C ALA A 195 -19.42 -48.72 -5.63
N ALA A 196 -19.80 -49.19 -4.45
CA ALA A 196 -19.72 -48.39 -3.22
C ALA A 196 -18.29 -48.24 -2.69
N ARG A 197 -17.35 -49.11 -3.08
CA ARG A 197 -15.92 -48.94 -2.79
C ARG A 197 -15.27 -48.00 -3.79
N VAL A 198 -15.62 -48.12 -5.07
CA VAL A 198 -15.11 -47.25 -6.13
C VAL A 198 -15.58 -45.79 -5.94
N ALA A 199 -16.84 -45.57 -5.56
CA ALA A 199 -17.35 -44.22 -5.27
C ALA A 199 -16.64 -43.56 -4.05
N LEU A 200 -16.26 -44.34 -3.04
CA LEU A 200 -15.54 -43.84 -1.86
C LEU A 200 -14.06 -43.53 -2.17
N CYS A 201 -13.42 -44.31 -3.05
CA CYS A 201 -12.06 -44.03 -3.49
C CYS A 201 -12.03 -42.83 -4.45
N LEU A 202 -13.00 -42.71 -5.37
CA LEU A 202 -13.11 -41.58 -6.30
C LEU A 202 -13.39 -40.24 -5.61
N SER A 203 -13.98 -40.21 -4.41
CA SER A 203 -14.19 -38.97 -3.67
C SER A 203 -12.97 -38.49 -2.87
N LEU A 204 -11.99 -39.36 -2.62
CA LEU A 204 -10.80 -39.05 -1.78
C LEU A 204 -9.53 -38.80 -2.60
N VAL A 205 -9.45 -39.35 -3.82
CA VAL A 205 -8.26 -39.28 -4.67
C VAL A 205 -8.05 -37.92 -5.36
N PRO A 206 -9.09 -37.23 -5.89
CA PRO A 206 -8.92 -35.92 -6.53
C PRO A 206 -8.28 -34.84 -5.64
N PRO A 207 -8.66 -34.66 -4.35
CA PRO A 207 -8.04 -33.63 -3.52
C PRO A 207 -6.59 -33.95 -3.11
N MET A 208 -6.17 -35.23 -3.14
CA MET A 208 -4.78 -35.60 -2.83
C MET A 208 -3.84 -35.56 -4.05
N LEU A 209 -4.34 -35.80 -5.26
CA LEU A 209 -3.53 -35.75 -6.49
C LEU A 209 -3.42 -34.34 -7.10
N LEU A 210 -4.26 -33.41 -6.65
CA LEU A 210 -4.30 -32.02 -7.14
C LEU A 210 -3.79 -31.01 -6.10
N LEU A 211 -3.15 -31.46 -5.02
CA LEU A 211 -2.21 -30.60 -4.28
C LEU A 211 -1.16 -30.18 -5.30
N PRO A 212 -1.15 -28.92 -5.72
CA PRO A 212 -0.37 -28.56 -6.87
C PRO A 212 1.09 -28.67 -6.45
N VAL A 213 1.82 -29.57 -7.09
CA VAL A 213 3.30 -29.51 -7.22
C VAL A 213 3.66 -28.32 -8.13
N SER A 214 2.86 -27.25 -8.08
CA SER A 214 3.12 -26.03 -8.82
C SER A 214 4.21 -25.28 -8.06
N ASP A 215 5.41 -25.35 -8.60
CA ASP A 215 6.43 -24.33 -8.46
C ASP A 215 6.79 -23.94 -7.03
N ALA A 216 7.25 -24.92 -6.25
CA ALA A 216 8.36 -24.62 -5.37
C ALA A 216 9.58 -24.32 -6.26
N ALA A 217 9.61 -23.14 -6.88
CA ALA A 217 10.82 -22.61 -7.47
C ALA A 217 11.82 -22.53 -6.33
N THR A 218 12.74 -23.50 -6.28
CA THR A 218 13.75 -23.60 -5.24
C THR A 218 14.78 -22.50 -5.45
N GLY A 219 14.43 -21.28 -5.07
CA GLY A 219 15.30 -20.12 -5.08
C GLY A 219 15.20 -19.40 -3.75
N ARG A 220 16.26 -18.70 -3.37
CA ARG A 220 16.22 -17.82 -2.21
C ARG A 220 15.23 -16.69 -2.49
N ILE A 221 14.32 -16.47 -1.55
CA ILE A 221 13.45 -15.29 -1.51
C ILE A 221 13.95 -14.47 -0.33
N SER A 222 14.65 -13.38 -0.63
CA SER A 222 15.05 -12.41 0.39
C SER A 222 13.81 -11.66 0.86
N GLY A 223 13.30 -12.03 2.03
CA GLY A 223 12.16 -11.37 2.66
C GLY A 223 12.53 -10.01 3.25
N SER A 224 11.51 -9.29 3.71
CA SER A 224 11.63 -7.97 4.36
C SER A 224 12.57 -7.97 5.57
N GLU A 225 12.78 -9.11 6.23
CA GLU A 225 13.74 -9.26 7.33
C GLU A 225 15.20 -9.03 6.92
N VAL A 226 15.54 -9.31 5.65
CA VAL A 226 16.89 -9.02 5.11
C VAL A 226 17.04 -7.53 4.80
N CYS A 227 15.92 -6.84 4.58
CA CYS A 227 15.86 -5.46 4.14
C CYS A 227 15.50 -4.47 5.24
N SER A 228 15.15 -4.95 6.43
CA SER A 228 14.84 -4.13 7.60
C SER A 228 15.88 -4.39 8.70
N THR A 229 16.26 -3.35 9.42
CA THR A 229 16.95 -3.53 10.70
C THR A 229 15.94 -3.94 11.77
N ALA A 230 16.42 -4.51 12.88
CA ALA A 230 15.58 -5.04 13.96
C ALA A 230 14.59 -4.03 14.58
N GLU A 231 14.68 -2.74 14.24
CA GLU A 231 13.84 -1.67 14.79
C GLU A 231 12.70 -1.22 13.87
N GLY A 232 12.50 -1.84 12.69
CA GLY A 232 11.35 -1.59 11.84
C GLY A 232 11.30 -0.21 11.17
N PHE A 233 12.36 0.58 11.33
CA PHE A 233 12.56 1.81 10.57
C PHE A 233 13.33 1.51 9.28
N PRO A 234 13.04 2.23 8.19
CA PRO A 234 13.85 2.20 6.98
C PRO A 234 15.27 2.53 7.39
N ILE A 235 16.25 1.79 6.87
CA ILE A 235 17.64 2.04 7.19
C ILE A 235 17.94 3.49 6.71
N ASP A 236 18.22 4.42 7.63
CA ASP A 236 18.94 5.68 7.30
C ASP A 236 20.30 5.35 6.62
N GLY A 237 20.70 4.08 6.63
CA GLY A 237 21.80 3.45 5.92
C GLY A 237 21.40 2.50 4.79
N LEU A 238 20.29 2.71 4.06
CA LEU A 238 20.10 2.06 2.74
C LEU A 238 21.32 2.29 1.85
N GLY A 239 22.09 3.36 2.10
CA GLY A 239 23.39 3.65 1.50
C GLY A 239 24.48 2.60 1.71
N GLU A 240 24.38 1.70 2.70
CA GLU A 240 25.36 0.59 2.86
C GLU A 240 25.05 -0.61 1.96
N LEU A 241 23.79 -0.77 1.53
CA LEU A 241 23.44 -1.79 0.55
C LEU A 241 23.78 -1.28 -0.84
N GLU A 242 24.65 -2.00 -1.54
CA GLU A 242 25.02 -1.70 -2.93
C GLU A 242 24.42 -2.75 -3.90
N GLY A 243 24.21 -2.32 -5.13
CA GLY A 243 23.91 -3.22 -6.24
C GLY A 243 22.59 -3.99 -6.11
N GLU A 244 22.67 -5.30 -6.27
CA GLU A 244 21.54 -6.22 -6.34
C GLU A 244 20.75 -6.30 -5.04
N ALA A 245 21.42 -6.24 -3.89
CA ALA A 245 20.76 -6.28 -2.58
C ALA A 245 19.88 -5.03 -2.38
N ARG A 246 20.37 -3.85 -2.76
CA ARG A 246 19.59 -2.61 -2.71
C ARG A 246 18.38 -2.66 -3.62
N PHE A 247 18.53 -3.17 -4.84
CA PHE A 247 17.41 -3.35 -5.76
C PHE A 247 16.35 -4.29 -5.18
N LEU A 248 16.73 -5.48 -4.72
CA LEU A 248 15.81 -6.44 -4.10
C LEU A 248 15.05 -5.85 -2.91
N CYS A 249 15.73 -5.05 -2.08
CA CYS A 249 15.10 -4.39 -0.95
C CYS A 249 14.20 -3.23 -1.34
N ALA A 250 14.56 -2.45 -2.36
CA ALA A 250 13.71 -1.38 -2.87
C ALA A 250 12.39 -1.95 -3.42
N VAL A 251 12.45 -3.01 -4.21
CA VAL A 251 11.26 -3.57 -4.88
C VAL A 251 10.36 -4.43 -3.99
N ARG A 252 10.88 -4.98 -2.88
CA ARG A 252 10.11 -5.80 -1.93
C ARG A 252 9.78 -5.10 -0.61
N GLY A 253 10.64 -4.22 -0.13
CA GLY A 253 10.49 -3.56 1.17
C GLY A 253 9.78 -2.21 1.09
N GLY A 254 10.02 -1.43 0.04
CA GLY A 254 9.64 -0.02 -0.02
C GLY A 254 10.22 0.82 1.14
N PRO A 255 10.23 2.15 1.05
CA PRO A 255 10.77 3.01 2.10
C PRO A 255 9.98 3.00 3.41
N TRP A 256 8.88 2.25 3.53
CA TRP A 256 8.05 2.20 4.75
C TRP A 256 7.30 0.86 4.93
N GLY A 257 7.72 -0.22 4.26
CA GLY A 257 6.91 -1.44 4.19
C GLY A 257 5.64 -1.28 3.32
N GLN A 258 5.52 -0.19 2.57
CA GLN A 258 4.33 0.18 1.78
C GLN A 258 4.53 0.06 0.26
N GLY A 259 5.75 -0.25 -0.20
CA GLY A 259 6.15 -0.17 -1.61
C GLY A 259 6.49 -1.51 -2.26
N SER A 260 5.89 -2.63 -1.83
CA SER A 260 6.11 -3.91 -2.51
C SER A 260 5.39 -3.91 -3.85
N ILE A 261 6.15 -4.11 -4.94
CA ILE A 261 5.54 -4.53 -6.19
C ILE A 261 5.01 -5.94 -5.94
N ARG A 262 3.69 -6.08 -5.81
CA ARG A 262 3.02 -7.38 -5.51
C ARG A 262 3.51 -8.51 -6.40
N ALA A 263 3.84 -8.22 -7.66
CA ALA A 263 4.38 -9.19 -8.61
C ALA A 263 5.73 -9.83 -8.21
N PHE A 264 6.49 -9.23 -7.30
CA PHE A 264 7.83 -9.68 -6.89
C PHE A 264 7.91 -10.28 -5.49
N GLU A 265 6.80 -10.32 -4.75
CA GLU A 265 6.76 -10.76 -3.35
C GLU A 265 7.17 -12.23 -3.20
N ASP A 266 6.55 -13.11 -3.98
CA ASP A 266 6.81 -14.56 -3.98
C ASP A 266 7.84 -14.99 -5.02
N MET A 267 8.37 -14.05 -5.80
CA MET A 267 9.28 -14.36 -6.90
C MET A 267 10.71 -14.60 -6.37
N PRO A 268 11.44 -15.64 -6.80
CA PRO A 268 12.83 -15.86 -6.42
C PRO A 268 13.75 -14.67 -6.76
N ASP A 269 14.75 -14.39 -5.92
CA ASP A 269 15.69 -13.26 -6.08
C ASP A 269 16.30 -13.20 -7.48
N GLU A 270 16.70 -14.34 -8.03
CA GLU A 270 17.30 -14.43 -9.37
C GLU A 270 16.34 -13.97 -10.47
N GLN A 271 15.04 -14.28 -10.34
CA GLN A 271 14.03 -13.86 -11.30
C GLN A 271 13.74 -12.36 -11.18
N VAL A 272 13.63 -11.84 -9.96
CA VAL A 272 13.46 -10.40 -9.71
C VAL A 272 14.64 -9.60 -10.28
N LEU A 273 15.88 -10.07 -10.07
CA LEU A 273 17.07 -9.46 -10.65
C LEU A 273 17.11 -9.55 -12.18
N ALA A 274 16.65 -10.67 -12.77
CA ALA A 274 16.53 -10.79 -14.21
C ALA A 274 15.52 -9.78 -14.78
N TYR A 275 14.38 -9.58 -14.10
CA TYR A 275 13.42 -8.52 -14.44
C TYR A 275 14.06 -7.14 -14.36
N GLY A 276 14.76 -6.83 -13.26
CA GLY A 276 15.47 -5.56 -13.09
C GLY A 276 16.48 -5.28 -14.21
N ARG A 277 17.26 -6.28 -14.63
CA ARG A 277 18.21 -6.14 -15.75
C ARG A 277 17.51 -5.96 -17.09
N HIS A 278 16.36 -6.59 -17.31
CA HIS A 278 15.55 -6.37 -18.50
C HIS A 278 15.01 -4.93 -18.55
N LEU A 279 14.54 -4.44 -17.40
CA LEU A 279 14.10 -3.07 -17.21
C LEU A 279 15.24 -2.06 -17.41
N CYS A 280 16.49 -2.36 -16.97
CA CYS A 280 17.65 -1.53 -17.31
C CYS A 280 17.75 -1.32 -18.82
N ALA A 281 17.62 -2.39 -19.60
CA ALA A 281 17.74 -2.33 -21.05
C ALA A 281 16.59 -1.53 -21.69
N ALA A 282 15.37 -1.60 -21.13
CA ALA A 282 14.24 -0.79 -21.56
C ALA A 282 14.44 0.70 -21.24
N ALA A 283 14.83 1.02 -20.00
CA ALA A 283 15.10 2.40 -19.56
C ALA A 283 16.20 3.06 -20.39
N VAL A 284 17.29 2.35 -20.69
CA VAL A 284 18.36 2.86 -21.56
C VAL A 284 17.87 3.10 -23.00
N ARG A 285 16.98 2.26 -23.54
CA ARG A 285 16.38 2.50 -24.86
C ARG A 285 15.48 3.74 -24.87
N ALA A 286 14.78 4.01 -23.78
CA ALA A 286 13.91 5.17 -23.61
C ALA A 286 14.64 6.48 -23.26
N GLY A 287 15.98 6.49 -23.29
CA GLY A 287 16.76 7.70 -23.05
C GLY A 287 17.45 7.75 -21.69
N GLY A 288 17.32 6.74 -20.85
CA GLY A 288 18.14 6.56 -19.64
C GLY A 288 17.63 7.25 -18.38
N ASP A 289 16.44 7.85 -18.39
CA ASP A 289 15.76 8.34 -17.19
C ASP A 289 14.96 7.22 -16.54
N ALA A 290 15.23 6.91 -15.26
CA ALA A 290 14.51 5.89 -14.53
C ALA A 290 13.10 6.33 -14.11
N ASN A 291 12.76 7.62 -14.15
CA ASN A 291 11.46 8.14 -13.73
C ASN A 291 10.43 8.18 -14.87
N GLU A 292 10.85 7.88 -16.11
CA GLU A 292 9.95 7.77 -17.25
C GLU A 292 9.07 6.53 -17.11
N ARG A 293 7.77 6.64 -17.45
CA ARG A 293 6.81 5.54 -17.27
C ARG A 293 6.90 4.48 -18.36
N GLU A 294 7.25 4.88 -19.58
CA GLU A 294 7.26 4.03 -20.77
C GLU A 294 8.07 2.71 -20.61
N PRO A 295 9.30 2.72 -20.03
CA PRO A 295 10.08 1.49 -19.82
C PRO A 295 9.39 0.43 -18.95
N TYR A 296 8.57 0.88 -17.99
CA TYR A 296 7.88 0.01 -17.04
C TYR A 296 6.64 -0.60 -17.69
N GLU A 297 5.88 0.22 -18.42
CA GLU A 297 4.70 -0.22 -19.17
C GLU A 297 5.08 -1.24 -20.26
N GLU A 298 6.23 -1.08 -20.93
CA GLU A 298 6.76 -2.04 -21.93
C GLU A 298 6.92 -3.46 -21.34
N VAL A 299 7.29 -3.55 -20.06
CA VAL A 299 7.51 -4.83 -19.36
C VAL A 299 6.31 -5.26 -18.50
N GLY A 300 5.18 -4.55 -18.59
CA GLY A 300 3.96 -4.86 -17.86
C GLY A 300 4.03 -4.56 -16.36
N LEU A 301 4.87 -3.60 -15.95
CA LEU A 301 4.99 -3.13 -14.56
C LEU A 301 4.40 -1.73 -14.43
N GLU A 302 3.82 -1.45 -13.26
CA GLU A 302 3.46 -0.09 -12.88
C GLU A 302 4.70 0.67 -12.43
N HIS A 303 4.87 1.90 -12.93
CA HIS A 303 5.95 2.77 -12.51
C HIS A 303 5.78 3.13 -11.02
N SER A 304 6.83 2.92 -10.23
CA SER A 304 6.94 3.44 -8.87
C SER A 304 8.30 4.10 -8.64
N THR A 305 8.31 5.11 -7.78
CA THR A 305 9.55 5.84 -7.41
C THR A 305 10.57 4.89 -6.78
N ASP A 306 10.11 3.91 -6.00
CA ASP A 306 10.94 2.90 -5.35
C ASP A 306 11.62 1.97 -6.36
N LEU A 307 10.89 1.57 -7.41
CA LEU A 307 11.45 0.77 -8.48
C LEU A 307 12.48 1.58 -9.29
N ALA A 308 12.19 2.85 -9.59
CA ALA A 308 13.14 3.75 -10.24
C ALA A 308 14.42 3.91 -9.41
N GLU A 309 14.31 4.09 -8.10
CA GLU A 309 15.46 4.16 -7.20
C GLU A 309 16.22 2.85 -7.12
N GLY A 310 15.52 1.72 -6.98
CA GLY A 310 16.13 0.40 -7.01
C GLY A 310 16.88 0.16 -8.32
N LEU A 311 16.30 0.58 -9.45
CA LEU A 311 16.87 0.40 -10.78
C LEU A 311 18.24 1.08 -10.90
N ARG A 312 18.40 2.28 -10.33
CA ARG A 312 19.70 2.98 -10.26
C ARG A 312 20.80 2.14 -9.58
N ALA A 313 20.44 1.27 -8.65
CA ALA A 313 21.41 0.42 -7.96
C ALA A 313 22.01 -0.66 -8.86
N ILE A 314 21.25 -1.17 -9.84
CA ILE A 314 21.68 -2.28 -10.72
C ILE A 314 21.98 -1.84 -12.17
N CYS A 315 21.64 -0.61 -12.55
CA CYS A 315 21.81 -0.11 -13.92
C CYS A 315 22.82 1.05 -13.99
N PRO A 316 24.14 0.77 -14.07
CA PRO A 316 25.16 1.82 -14.16
C PRO A 316 25.01 2.73 -15.39
N GLN A 317 24.37 2.25 -16.45
CA GLN A 317 24.10 3.03 -17.66
C GLN A 317 23.05 4.12 -17.43
N VAL A 318 21.97 3.82 -16.69
CA VAL A 318 20.94 4.80 -16.29
C VAL A 318 21.58 5.91 -15.45
N VAL A 319 22.36 5.52 -14.43
CA VAL A 319 23.09 6.48 -13.58
C VAL A 319 24.05 7.36 -14.39
N ALA A 320 24.73 6.80 -15.40
CA ALA A 320 25.61 7.58 -16.26
C ALA A 320 24.85 8.61 -17.12
N VAL A 321 23.65 8.27 -17.59
CA VAL A 321 22.81 9.19 -18.37
C VAL A 321 22.21 10.28 -17.48
N GLU A 322 21.59 9.92 -16.35
CA GLU A 322 21.07 10.89 -15.37
C GLU A 322 22.17 11.85 -14.90
N LYS A 323 23.39 11.35 -14.64
CA LYS A 323 24.53 12.20 -14.27
C LYS A 323 24.94 13.15 -15.40
N ALA A 324 24.93 12.68 -16.65
CA ALA A 324 25.24 13.53 -17.80
C ALA A 324 24.16 14.59 -18.03
N GLU A 325 22.90 14.25 -17.80
CA GLU A 325 21.76 15.18 -17.83
C GLU A 325 21.86 16.24 -16.74
N ALA A 326 22.03 15.83 -15.48
CA ALA A 326 22.22 16.75 -14.36
C ALA A 326 23.40 17.70 -14.59
N GLU A 327 24.48 17.23 -15.24
CA GLU A 327 25.60 18.08 -15.64
C GLU A 327 25.21 19.07 -16.74
N ARG A 328 24.43 18.66 -17.74
CA ARG A 328 23.92 19.57 -18.78
C ARG A 328 23.02 20.65 -18.18
N GLU A 329 22.11 20.26 -17.30
CA GLU A 329 21.22 21.18 -16.60
C GLU A 329 22.00 22.15 -15.72
N ARG A 330 22.97 21.66 -14.94
CA ARG A 330 23.86 22.51 -14.15
C ARG A 330 24.59 23.54 -15.02
N LEU A 331 25.17 23.12 -16.13
CA LEU A 331 25.84 24.04 -17.07
C LEU A 331 24.87 25.02 -17.74
N ALA A 332 23.62 24.61 -18.00
CA ALA A 332 22.59 25.49 -18.53
C ALA A 332 22.18 26.55 -17.49
N GLU A 333 22.02 26.15 -16.23
CA GLU A 333 21.71 27.04 -15.12
C GLU A 333 22.87 28.01 -14.83
N GLU A 334 24.11 27.54 -14.83
CA GLU A 334 25.30 28.39 -14.71
C GLU A 334 25.37 29.43 -15.85
N ARG A 335 24.98 29.07 -17.08
CA ARG A 335 24.89 30.01 -18.21
C ARG A 335 23.74 31.01 -18.03
N LYS A 336 22.58 30.55 -17.56
CA LYS A 336 21.43 31.41 -17.25
C LYS A 336 21.82 32.43 -16.18
N GLN A 337 22.46 31.97 -15.12
CA GLN A 337 22.98 32.80 -14.04
C GLN A 337 23.99 33.84 -14.53
N ALA A 338 24.99 33.42 -15.31
CA ALA A 338 25.99 34.33 -15.86
C ALA A 338 25.36 35.37 -16.81
N ALA A 339 24.36 34.98 -17.61
CA ALA A 339 23.63 35.91 -18.47
C ALA A 339 22.84 36.95 -17.66
N LEU A 340 22.20 36.54 -16.56
CA LEU A 340 21.49 37.44 -15.65
C LEU A 340 22.45 38.40 -14.93
N GLU A 341 23.60 37.90 -14.47
CA GLU A 341 24.65 38.74 -13.90
C GLU A 341 25.19 39.75 -14.92
N ALA A 342 25.39 39.35 -16.17
CA ALA A 342 25.78 40.24 -17.24
C ALA A 342 24.70 41.30 -17.54
N LYS A 343 23.41 40.93 -17.56
CA LYS A 343 22.28 41.87 -17.67
C LYS A 343 22.34 42.89 -16.53
N CYS A 344 22.59 42.44 -15.28
CA CYS A 344 22.72 43.35 -14.15
C CYS A 344 23.93 44.27 -14.24
N ALA A 345 25.08 43.77 -14.69
CA ALA A 345 26.30 44.56 -14.85
C ALA A 345 26.20 45.59 -15.99
N ALA A 346 25.34 45.36 -16.99
CA ALA A 346 25.11 46.28 -18.09
C ALA A 346 24.35 47.56 -17.67
N TYR A 347 23.62 47.52 -16.55
CA TYR A 347 22.94 48.72 -16.05
C TYR A 347 23.93 49.76 -15.53
N PRO A 348 23.69 51.06 -15.78
CA PRO A 348 24.55 52.11 -15.27
C PRO A 348 24.69 52.02 -13.74
N PRO A 349 25.92 51.95 -13.20
CA PRO A 349 26.12 51.84 -11.77
C PRO A 349 25.59 53.10 -11.09
N HIS A 350 24.91 52.91 -9.96
CA HIS A 350 24.46 54.03 -9.12
C HIS A 350 25.65 54.93 -8.75
N ARG A 351 25.45 56.26 -8.88
CA ARG A 351 26.43 57.31 -8.57
C ARG A 351 25.93 58.10 -7.35
N PRO A 352 26.22 57.62 -6.14
CA PRO A 352 25.62 58.19 -4.95
C PRO A 352 26.12 59.61 -4.69
N SER A 353 25.22 60.48 -4.25
CA SER A 353 25.53 61.87 -3.89
C SER A 353 26.47 62.03 -2.69
N ILE A 354 26.54 61.02 -1.83
CA ILE A 354 27.53 60.89 -0.76
C ILE A 354 28.16 59.49 -0.82
N ARG A 355 29.39 59.32 -0.33
CA ARG A 355 30.05 58.01 -0.38
C ARG A 355 29.40 57.03 0.63
N PRO A 356 28.94 55.84 0.21
CA PRO A 356 28.49 54.81 1.14
C PRO A 356 29.67 54.21 1.92
N VAL A 357 29.42 53.82 3.16
CA VAL A 357 30.37 53.12 4.03
C VAL A 357 30.61 51.71 3.51
N ARG A 358 29.55 51.03 3.09
CA ARG A 358 29.59 49.69 2.48
C ARG A 358 28.68 49.67 1.27
N ARG A 359 29.08 48.93 0.24
CA ARG A 359 28.30 48.77 -0.99
C ARG A 359 28.48 47.36 -1.52
N ALA A 360 27.40 46.75 -1.99
CA ALA A 360 27.41 45.55 -2.81
C ALA A 360 26.43 45.75 -3.97
N ALA A 361 26.71 45.13 -5.11
CA ALA A 361 25.78 45.05 -6.21
C ALA A 361 25.85 43.66 -6.85
N GLY A 362 24.73 43.14 -7.33
CA GLY A 362 24.68 41.86 -8.01
C GLY A 362 23.26 41.41 -8.34
N ALA A 363 23.18 40.32 -9.10
CA ALA A 363 21.96 39.55 -9.28
C ALA A 363 21.65 38.78 -7.99
N VAL A 364 20.38 38.77 -7.58
CA VAL A 364 19.87 38.03 -6.43
C VAL A 364 18.60 37.29 -6.84
N HIS A 365 18.50 35.99 -6.53
CA HIS A 365 17.28 35.23 -6.75
C HIS A 365 16.26 35.53 -5.67
N THR A 366 15.02 35.69 -6.10
CA THR A 366 13.87 35.90 -5.25
C THR A 366 12.94 34.70 -5.40
N ASP A 367 12.24 34.40 -4.31
CA ASP A 367 11.13 33.46 -4.26
C ASP A 367 9.96 34.15 -3.53
N TYR A 368 8.73 33.67 -3.71
CA TYR A 368 7.53 34.20 -3.06
C TYR A 368 7.33 35.73 -3.22
N ASN A 369 7.71 36.26 -4.39
CA ASN A 369 7.65 37.69 -4.71
C ASN A 369 8.41 38.57 -3.69
N ALA A 370 9.47 38.04 -3.06
CA ALA A 370 10.17 38.70 -1.98
C ALA A 370 11.70 38.68 -2.14
N LEU A 371 12.30 39.85 -1.90
CA LEU A 371 13.72 40.01 -1.60
C LEU A 371 13.86 40.27 -0.09
N VAL A 372 14.51 39.36 0.63
CA VAL A 372 14.56 39.35 2.09
C VAL A 372 15.95 39.68 2.60
N ALA A 373 16.03 40.50 3.65
CA ALA A 373 17.22 40.69 4.46
C ALA A 373 16.99 40.25 5.90
N LEU A 374 17.93 39.46 6.40
CA LEU A 374 17.87 38.82 7.71
C LEU A 374 19.13 39.13 8.51
N GLU A 375 18.97 39.30 9.83
CA GLU A 375 20.09 39.41 10.76
C GLU A 375 20.55 38.08 11.36
N ASP A 376 19.75 37.03 11.20
CA ASP A 376 20.00 35.67 11.67
C ASP A 376 20.05 34.70 10.49
N GLU A 377 21.02 33.77 10.50
CA GLU A 377 21.16 32.72 9.50
C GLU A 377 20.35 31.48 9.88
N ASP A 378 20.11 31.27 11.18
CA ASP A 378 19.30 30.17 11.71
C ASP A 378 17.79 30.45 11.65
N PHE A 379 17.41 31.58 11.05
CA PHE A 379 16.01 31.86 10.78
C PHE A 379 15.60 30.96 9.62
N GLU A 380 15.04 29.78 9.94
CA GLU A 380 14.16 29.07 9.00
C GLU A 380 13.30 30.14 8.35
N MET A 381 13.38 30.25 7.02
CA MET A 381 12.61 31.25 6.29
C MET A 381 11.16 31.06 6.69
N ILE A 382 10.69 31.87 7.65
CA ILE A 382 9.29 31.95 7.99
C ILE A 382 8.64 32.17 6.65
N GLU A 383 7.78 31.23 6.23
CA GLU A 383 6.95 31.33 5.04
C GLU A 383 6.60 32.80 4.88
N ALA A 384 7.23 33.45 3.90
CA ALA A 384 7.43 34.89 3.88
C ALA A 384 6.07 35.53 4.08
N SER A 385 5.74 35.94 5.31
CA SER A 385 4.34 36.13 5.64
C SER A 385 3.84 37.24 4.74
N PRO A 386 2.84 37.02 3.86
CA PRO A 386 2.32 38.08 2.99
C PRO A 386 1.79 39.27 3.81
N LEU A 387 1.71 39.13 5.14
CA LEU A 387 1.37 40.15 6.11
C LEU A 387 2.50 41.17 6.40
N LEU A 388 3.77 40.86 6.12
CA LEU A 388 4.89 41.77 6.41
C LEU A 388 4.93 42.99 5.48
N VAL A 389 4.44 42.86 4.23
CA VAL A 389 4.53 43.92 3.23
C VAL A 389 3.16 44.33 2.71
N LYS A 390 2.62 45.46 3.21
CA LYS A 390 1.43 46.14 2.65
C LYS A 390 1.76 47.07 1.46
N GLY A 391 2.89 46.85 0.76
CA GLY A 391 3.43 47.79 -0.23
C GLY A 391 4.73 47.32 -0.90
N LEU A 392 5.71 48.21 -1.10
CA LEU A 392 7.01 47.86 -1.72
C LEU A 392 8.01 47.29 -0.70
N VAL A 393 7.98 47.74 0.55
CA VAL A 393 8.94 47.35 1.58
C VAL A 393 8.25 47.30 2.94
N GLY A 394 8.51 46.23 3.68
CA GLY A 394 8.06 45.96 5.04
C GLY A 394 9.24 45.62 5.93
N ALA A 395 9.08 45.83 7.24
CA ALA A 395 10.13 45.50 8.20
C ALA A 395 9.56 45.13 9.56
N GLU A 396 10.23 44.17 10.18
CA GLU A 396 10.08 43.78 11.57
C GLU A 396 11.45 43.84 12.26
N PRO A 397 11.52 43.75 13.61
CA PRO A 397 12.81 43.68 14.29
C PRO A 397 13.66 42.51 13.76
N GLY A 398 14.82 42.81 13.16
CA GLY A 398 15.73 41.81 12.59
C GLY A 398 15.46 41.38 11.15
N ILE A 399 14.35 41.80 10.53
CA ILE A 399 13.95 41.36 9.18
C ILE A 399 13.48 42.56 8.33
N VAL A 400 13.90 42.58 7.07
CA VAL A 400 13.38 43.50 6.05
C VAL A 400 12.96 42.69 4.84
N GLN A 401 11.79 42.98 4.30
CA GLN A 401 11.27 42.33 3.09
C GLN A 401 10.92 43.40 2.06
N VAL A 402 11.35 43.18 0.83
CA VAL A 402 11.06 44.01 -0.33
C VAL A 402 10.23 43.19 -1.30
N THR A 403 9.08 43.70 -1.73
CA THR A 403 8.25 43.04 -2.73
C THR A 403 8.90 43.18 -4.10
N VAL A 404 8.94 42.08 -4.83
CA VAL A 404 9.40 42.02 -6.22
C VAL A 404 8.24 41.66 -7.14
N ALA A 405 8.34 42.08 -8.40
CA ALA A 405 7.23 41.95 -9.35
C ALA A 405 6.89 40.48 -9.66
N ASN A 406 7.89 39.62 -9.84
CA ASN A 406 7.70 38.23 -10.23
C ASN A 406 8.17 37.28 -9.12
N GLU A 407 7.46 36.18 -8.93
CA GLU A 407 7.65 35.21 -7.85
C GLU A 407 9.02 34.54 -7.95
N PHE A 408 9.32 33.98 -9.13
CA PHE A 408 10.57 33.32 -9.45
C PHE A 408 11.36 34.22 -10.40
N ALA A 409 12.16 35.12 -9.84
CA ALA A 409 12.90 36.09 -10.63
C ALA A 409 14.31 36.32 -10.11
N THR A 410 15.16 36.79 -11.01
CA THR A 410 16.43 37.39 -10.66
C THR A 410 16.33 38.89 -10.78
N VAL A 411 16.60 39.59 -9.68
CA VAL A 411 16.55 41.05 -9.62
C VAL A 411 17.96 41.62 -9.47
N CYS A 412 18.20 42.80 -10.04
CA CYS A 412 19.47 43.49 -9.86
C CYS A 412 19.42 44.37 -8.62
N VAL A 413 20.20 44.02 -7.61
CA VAL A 413 20.24 44.76 -6.35
C VAL A 413 21.53 45.55 -6.25
N THR A 414 21.42 46.83 -5.90
CA THR A 414 22.52 47.64 -5.35
C THR A 414 22.17 47.96 -3.90
N ALA A 415 22.91 47.40 -2.96
CA ALA A 415 22.73 47.62 -1.53
C ALA A 415 23.85 48.52 -1.00
N GLU A 416 23.47 49.61 -0.32
CA GLU A 416 24.36 50.66 0.16
C GLU A 416 24.07 51.00 1.61
N ALA A 417 25.12 51.08 2.41
CA ALA A 417 25.05 51.42 3.82
C ALA A 417 25.71 52.78 4.06
N TYR A 418 25.05 53.68 4.78
CA TYR A 418 25.54 55.03 5.06
C TYR A 418 25.60 55.30 6.56
N ASP A 419 26.54 56.14 7.00
CA ASP A 419 26.70 56.61 8.38
C ASP A 419 25.76 57.76 8.74
N ARG A 420 25.19 58.43 7.73
CA ARG A 420 24.21 59.50 7.84
C ARG A 420 23.17 59.40 6.73
N ARG A 421 22.07 60.15 6.88
CA ARG A 421 20.98 60.15 5.89
C ARG A 421 21.45 60.63 4.51
N PRO A 422 21.37 59.79 3.45
CA PRO A 422 21.66 60.22 2.09
C PRO A 422 20.54 61.12 1.54
N PRO A 423 20.86 62.07 0.64
CA PRO A 423 19.89 62.85 -0.12
C PRO A 423 18.83 61.96 -0.79
N LEU A 424 17.63 62.51 -1.01
CA LEU A 424 16.54 61.76 -1.65
C LEU A 424 16.68 61.81 -3.18
N GLU A 425 16.80 60.65 -3.80
CA GLU A 425 17.02 60.51 -5.24
C GLU A 425 15.78 59.90 -5.91
N ARG A 426 14.92 60.74 -6.52
CA ARG A 426 13.68 60.27 -7.19
C ARG A 426 13.80 60.12 -8.70
N ARG A 427 14.77 60.79 -9.31
CA ARG A 427 14.87 60.86 -10.77
C ARG A 427 15.29 59.50 -11.32
N GLY A 428 14.50 58.95 -12.25
CA GLY A 428 14.80 57.68 -12.92
C GLY A 428 14.42 56.41 -12.12
N TRP A 429 13.62 56.57 -11.06
CA TRP A 429 13.04 55.49 -10.27
C TRP A 429 11.52 55.54 -10.36
N ASP A 430 10.88 54.38 -10.50
CA ASP A 430 9.43 54.28 -10.64
C ASP A 430 8.75 54.47 -9.28
N THR A 431 9.30 53.82 -8.25
CA THR A 431 8.81 53.93 -6.88
C THR A 431 9.97 54.08 -5.90
N VAL A 432 9.78 54.96 -4.90
CA VAL A 432 10.72 55.12 -3.78
C VAL A 432 9.94 55.05 -2.47
N ARG A 433 10.34 54.15 -1.57
CA ARG A 433 9.74 54.00 -0.24
C ARG A 433 10.80 53.99 0.85
N GLU A 434 10.51 54.65 1.96
CA GLU A 434 11.39 54.71 3.13
C GLU A 434 10.61 54.32 4.38
N ILE A 435 11.11 53.34 5.12
CA ILE A 435 10.47 52.83 6.35
C ILE A 435 11.46 52.81 7.52
N PRO A 436 10.98 52.89 8.78
CA PRO A 436 11.81 52.59 9.93
C PRO A 436 12.13 51.09 10.00
N TYR A 437 13.31 50.74 10.49
CA TYR A 437 13.74 49.37 10.75
C TYR A 437 14.48 49.32 12.09
N ARG A 438 14.31 48.23 12.85
CA ARG A 438 15.03 47.98 14.10
C ARG A 438 15.96 46.79 13.94
N SER A 439 17.26 47.07 13.97
CA SER A 439 18.32 46.08 14.01
C SER A 439 18.48 45.55 15.44
N THR A 440 18.33 44.24 15.61
CA THR A 440 18.44 43.52 16.89
C THR A 440 19.84 42.94 17.10
N ARG A 441 20.57 42.62 16.02
CA ARG A 441 21.92 42.03 16.02
C ARG A 441 22.99 42.91 15.39
N GLY A 442 22.65 43.85 14.52
CA GLY A 442 23.63 44.67 13.82
C GLY A 442 24.29 43.96 12.64
N ASN A 443 23.54 43.05 11.99
CA ASN A 443 24.04 42.24 10.88
C ASN A 443 23.02 42.08 9.74
N LEU A 444 22.35 43.15 9.35
CA LEU A 444 21.31 43.07 8.30
C LEU A 444 21.97 42.89 6.94
N ALA A 445 21.69 41.80 6.24
CA ALA A 445 22.09 41.64 4.84
C ALA A 445 21.00 40.93 4.04
N PHE A 446 20.87 41.31 2.76
CA PHE A 446 20.00 40.61 1.83
C PHE A 446 20.60 39.25 1.47
N VAL A 447 19.74 38.24 1.40
CA VAL A 447 20.10 36.87 1.08
C VAL A 447 19.34 36.42 -0.17
N ASP A 448 20.02 35.61 -0.95
CA ASP A 448 19.43 34.80 -2.02
C ASP A 448 18.62 33.65 -1.39
N PHE A 449 17.40 33.44 -1.88
CA PHE A 449 16.47 32.44 -1.32
C PHE A 449 17.03 31.01 -1.39
N TYR A 450 17.83 30.70 -2.40
CA TYR A 450 18.45 29.37 -2.58
C TYR A 450 19.81 29.23 -1.88
N GLY A 451 20.10 30.10 -0.91
CA GLY A 451 21.32 30.00 -0.09
C GLY A 451 22.62 30.36 -0.83
N GLY A 452 22.53 30.95 -2.02
CA GLY A 452 23.69 31.23 -2.86
C GLY A 452 24.50 32.47 -2.41
N ARG A 453 23.87 33.65 -2.41
CA ARG A 453 24.56 34.94 -2.22
C ARG A 453 24.00 35.73 -1.05
N ARG A 454 24.89 36.12 -0.13
CA ARG A 454 24.61 37.12 0.91
C ARG A 454 25.29 38.44 0.56
N LEU A 455 24.54 39.53 0.54
CA LEU A 455 25.11 40.87 0.32
C LEU A 455 25.88 41.36 1.56
N VAL A 456 26.49 42.55 1.46
CA VAL A 456 27.22 43.16 2.59
C VAL A 456 26.28 43.51 3.75
N ASN A 457 26.79 43.44 4.98
CA ASN A 457 26.07 43.91 6.16
C ASN A 457 25.79 45.44 6.07
N LEU A 458 24.53 45.82 6.15
CA LEU A 458 23.99 47.16 5.96
C LEU A 458 23.81 47.98 7.25
N THR A 459 24.00 47.40 8.44
CA THR A 459 23.85 48.10 9.73
C THR A 459 25.20 48.58 10.26
N VAL A 460 25.65 49.75 9.77
CA VAL A 460 27.00 50.30 10.02
C VAL A 460 27.31 50.64 11.47
N ALA A 461 26.31 50.91 12.30
CA ALA A 461 26.44 51.29 13.71
C ALA A 461 26.10 50.13 14.68
N GLY A 462 26.01 48.89 14.19
CA GLY A 462 25.58 47.74 14.97
C GLY A 462 24.08 47.78 15.28
N LYS A 463 23.70 47.27 16.46
CA LYS A 463 22.30 47.22 16.91
C LYS A 463 21.69 48.62 17.04
N GLY A 464 20.43 48.80 16.64
CA GLY A 464 19.76 50.10 16.81
C GLY A 464 18.64 50.38 15.80
N GLY A 465 18.20 51.63 15.78
CA GLY A 465 17.20 52.12 14.84
C GLY A 465 17.84 52.59 13.53
N TYR A 466 17.29 52.13 12.41
CA TYR A 466 17.70 52.45 11.06
C TYR A 466 16.53 52.91 10.22
N ARG A 467 16.82 53.46 9.05
CA ARG A 467 15.88 53.71 7.98
C ARG A 467 16.33 52.89 6.78
N VAL A 468 15.39 52.19 6.17
CA VAL A 468 15.59 51.48 4.91
C VAL A 468 14.85 52.25 3.84
N ARG A 469 15.58 52.68 2.81
CA ARG A 469 15.02 53.32 1.63
C ARG A 469 15.23 52.42 0.43
N VAL A 470 14.14 52.00 -0.20
CA VAL A 470 14.14 51.17 -1.40
C VAL A 470 13.67 52.02 -2.57
N HIS A 471 14.46 52.01 -3.63
CA HIS A 471 14.09 52.54 -4.93
C HIS A 471 13.97 51.36 -5.88
N VAL A 472 12.89 51.33 -6.65
CA VAL A 472 12.66 50.28 -7.64
C VAL A 472 12.32 50.89 -8.98
N ARG A 473 12.79 50.23 -10.05
CA ARG A 473 12.37 50.51 -11.42
C ARG A 473 12.28 49.23 -12.23
N GLY A 474 11.47 49.26 -13.28
CA GLY A 474 11.27 48.13 -14.18
C GLY A 474 10.24 47.12 -13.70
N SER A 475 9.52 47.37 -12.59
CA SER A 475 8.54 46.45 -12.03
C SER A 475 7.41 46.09 -13.00
N GLU A 476 6.91 47.08 -13.75
CA GLU A 476 5.84 46.85 -14.74
C GLU A 476 6.32 45.99 -15.91
N GLU A 477 7.57 46.19 -16.34
CA GLU A 477 8.16 45.41 -17.44
C GLU A 477 8.45 43.97 -16.99
N ALA A 478 9.01 43.79 -15.79
CA ALA A 478 9.21 42.50 -15.16
C ALA A 478 7.90 41.72 -14.99
N TRP A 479 6.81 42.39 -14.59
CA TRP A 479 5.49 41.78 -14.51
C TRP A 479 4.96 41.30 -15.87
N LYS A 480 5.18 42.07 -16.94
CA LYS A 480 4.65 41.76 -18.28
C LYS A 480 5.46 40.71 -19.03
N ASN A 481 6.78 40.75 -18.89
CA ASN A 481 7.71 39.97 -19.71
C ASN A 481 8.39 38.82 -18.93
N GLY A 482 8.05 38.62 -17.66
CA GLY A 482 8.56 37.52 -16.85
C GLY A 482 10.08 37.60 -16.66
N GLU A 483 10.76 36.45 -16.75
CA GLU A 483 12.20 36.28 -16.51
C GLU A 483 13.11 37.07 -17.48
N ASP A 484 12.59 37.51 -18.63
CA ASP A 484 13.38 38.23 -19.61
C ASP A 484 13.62 39.70 -19.22
N ALA A 485 12.70 40.29 -18.48
CA ALA A 485 12.79 41.66 -17.98
C ALA A 485 13.35 41.72 -16.57
N VAL A 486 14.17 42.73 -16.31
CA VAL A 486 14.95 42.81 -15.07
C VAL A 486 14.50 43.98 -14.22
N GLU A 487 13.96 43.66 -13.04
CA GLU A 487 13.66 44.62 -12.01
C GLU A 487 14.93 45.05 -11.29
N GLN A 488 15.06 46.35 -11.03
CA GLN A 488 16.25 46.94 -10.43
C GLN A 488 15.94 47.62 -9.10
N PHE A 489 16.73 47.29 -8.09
CA PHE A 489 16.60 47.81 -6.74
C PHE A 489 17.85 48.58 -6.32
N LEU A 490 17.63 49.76 -5.76
CA LEU A 490 18.63 50.49 -4.98
C LEU A 490 18.15 50.59 -3.54
N ILE A 491 18.86 49.89 -2.66
CA ILE A 491 18.52 49.78 -1.24
C ILE A 491 19.56 50.52 -0.43
N MET A 492 19.12 51.57 0.26
CA MET A 492 19.95 52.38 1.12
C MET A 492 19.55 52.19 2.58
N VAL A 493 20.52 51.87 3.43
CA VAL A 493 20.31 51.73 4.87
C VAL A 493 21.19 52.72 5.62
N TYR A 494 20.59 53.45 6.57
CA TYR A 494 21.30 54.46 7.36
C TYR A 494 20.69 54.63 8.75
N PRO A 495 21.43 55.13 9.75
CA PRO A 495 20.92 55.35 11.09
C PRO A 495 19.66 56.22 11.10
N GLY A 496 18.62 55.78 11.81
CA GLY A 496 17.46 56.59 12.11
C GLY A 496 17.78 57.53 13.28
N ASN A 497 17.29 58.76 13.26
CA ASN A 497 17.37 59.61 14.44
C ASN A 497 16.69 58.88 15.60
N ARG A 498 17.43 58.68 16.70
CA ARG A 498 16.86 58.23 17.97
C ARG A 498 15.74 59.23 18.32
N ARG A 499 14.49 58.80 18.26
CA ARG A 499 13.42 59.48 18.98
C ARG A 499 13.27 58.77 20.31
#